data_AF-A0A482V811-F1
#
_entry.id   AF-A0A482V811-F1
#
_cell.length_a   1.000
_cell.length_b   1.000
_cell.length_c   1.000
_cell.angle_alpha   90.00
_cell.angle_beta   90.00
_cell.angle_gamma   90.00
#
_symmetry.space_group_name_H-M   'P 1'
#
loop_
_entity.id
_entity.type
_entity.pdbx_description
1 polymer ?
#
loop_
_entity_poly.entity_id
_entity_poly.type
_entity_poly.pdbx_seq_one_letter_code
_entity_poly.pdbx_strand_id
1 'polypeptide(L)'
;MNQPISSLDLTDNIIGRLQKNGFHYCHDFKENCENIPQKIHVSNWPSLTEAPSSKTALELLREEIHWQPITTFVPELDSLLKHEISPNMITELSGFPGTGKTQICFHLSVGVNEGETFFISTNKNFASHRLREIAQKCVSDMESALKRIYCVEATDPVELLASVKFLESWLPSHNHVRLLIIDSISWPLKQKPHTERASLIHTIFQNLRILASKYKFA
;
A
#
# COMPACT_ATOMS: atom_id res chain seq x y z
N MET A 1 -25.59 5.45 19.92
CA MET A 1 -25.44 3.99 19.67
C MET A 1 -24.64 3.40 20.81
N ASN A 2 -25.15 2.36 21.48
CA ASN A 2 -24.45 1.70 22.58
C ASN A 2 -23.50 0.63 22.04
N GLN A 3 -22.44 1.05 21.35
CA GLN A 3 -21.42 0.13 20.84
C GLN A 3 -20.58 -0.41 22.02
N PRO A 4 -20.56 -1.73 22.25
CA PRO A 4 -19.77 -2.31 23.33
C PRO A 4 -18.28 -2.24 23.02
N ILE A 5 -17.45 -2.05 24.04
CA ILE A 5 -15.98 -1.95 23.85
C ILE A 5 -15.35 -3.26 23.38
N SER A 6 -16.05 -4.39 23.55
CA SER A 6 -15.64 -5.70 23.04
C SER A 6 -15.73 -5.81 21.52
N SER A 7 -16.38 -4.85 20.85
CA SER A 7 -16.38 -4.77 19.38
C SER A 7 -15.14 -4.07 18.81
N LEU A 8 -14.32 -3.46 19.66
CA LEU A 8 -13.11 -2.76 19.25
C LEU A 8 -11.98 -3.77 19.02
N ASP A 9 -11.06 -3.44 18.12
CA ASP A 9 -9.85 -4.21 17.86
C ASP A 9 -8.82 -4.05 19.00
N LEU A 10 -9.18 -4.60 20.16
CA LEU A 10 -8.40 -4.57 21.38
C LEU A 10 -8.24 -5.99 21.91
N THR A 11 -7.09 -6.29 22.51
CA THR A 11 -6.88 -7.58 23.16
C THR A 11 -7.84 -7.77 24.34
N ASP A 12 -8.24 -9.01 24.61
CA ASP A 12 -9.13 -9.37 25.74
C ASP A 12 -8.60 -8.86 27.09
N ASN A 13 -7.28 -8.77 27.25
CA ASN A 13 -6.64 -8.21 28.44
C ASN A 13 -6.94 -6.71 28.58
N ILE A 14 -6.82 -5.94 27.49
CA ILE A 14 -7.16 -4.51 27.48
C ILE A 14 -8.66 -4.32 27.73
N ILE A 15 -9.50 -5.09 27.04
CA ILE A 15 -10.97 -5.04 27.21
C ILE A 15 -11.35 -5.35 28.67
N GLY A 16 -10.83 -6.44 29.25
CA GLY A 16 -11.11 -6.81 30.63
C GLY A 16 -10.65 -5.78 31.65
N ARG A 17 -9.52 -5.08 31.39
CA ARG A 17 -9.07 -3.96 32.23
C ARG A 17 -10.01 -2.76 32.13
N LEU A 18 -10.47 -2.41 30.92
CA LEU A 18 -11.41 -1.31 30.70
C LEU A 18 -12.75 -1.58 31.40
N GLN A 19 -13.31 -2.78 31.25
CA GLN A 19 -14.56 -3.19 31.92
C GLN A 19 -14.46 -3.12 33.45
N LYS A 20 -13.32 -3.55 34.02
CA LYS A 20 -13.07 -3.44 35.48
C LYS A 20 -13.01 -2.00 35.98
N ASN A 21 -12.73 -1.03 35.11
CA ASN A 21 -12.71 0.40 35.42
C ASN A 21 -14.02 1.10 35.02
N GLY A 22 -15.09 0.35 34.76
CA GLY A 22 -16.43 0.89 34.48
C GLY A 22 -16.67 1.29 33.03
N PHE A 23 -15.75 0.98 32.11
CA PHE A 23 -15.93 1.23 30.69
C PHE A 23 -16.52 -0.01 30.00
N HIS A 24 -17.79 0.05 29.60
CA HIS A 24 -18.50 -1.04 28.93
C HIS A 24 -18.87 -0.68 27.48
N TYR A 25 -19.08 0.60 27.20
CA TYR A 25 -19.48 1.14 25.91
C TYR A 25 -18.51 2.22 25.43
N CYS A 26 -18.46 2.43 24.11
CA CYS A 26 -17.56 3.40 23.49
C CYS A 26 -17.85 4.86 23.93
N HIS A 27 -19.07 5.17 24.34
CA HIS A 27 -19.44 6.52 24.80
C HIS A 27 -18.97 6.81 26.23
N ASP A 28 -18.77 5.79 27.08
CA ASP A 28 -18.29 5.95 28.47
C ASP A 28 -16.95 6.71 28.51
N PHE A 29 -16.17 6.63 27.44
CA PHE A 29 -14.90 7.33 27.29
C PHE A 29 -15.07 8.81 26.97
N LYS A 30 -16.07 9.21 26.16
CA LYS A 30 -16.29 10.63 25.85
C LYS A 30 -16.67 11.44 27.09
N GLU A 31 -17.31 10.78 28.05
CA GLU A 31 -17.77 11.40 29.30
C GLU A 31 -16.71 11.33 30.42
N ASN A 32 -15.75 10.40 30.35
CA ASN A 32 -14.76 10.14 31.40
C ASN A 32 -13.32 9.93 30.88
N CYS A 33 -12.90 10.69 29.86
CA CYS A 33 -11.54 10.60 29.29
C CYS A 33 -10.41 10.69 30.34
N GLU A 34 -10.60 11.47 31.41
CA GLU A 34 -9.61 11.68 32.47
C GLU A 34 -9.45 10.47 33.41
N ASN A 35 -10.43 9.55 33.43
CA ASN A 35 -10.41 8.34 34.29
C ASN A 35 -9.79 7.13 33.60
N ILE A 36 -9.28 7.26 32.37
CA ILE A 36 -8.54 6.18 31.71
C ILE A 36 -7.23 5.99 32.48
N PRO A 37 -6.97 4.81 33.07
CA PRO A 37 -5.73 4.59 33.80
C PRO A 37 -4.53 4.87 32.89
N GLN A 38 -3.58 5.70 33.32
CA GLN A 38 -2.37 6.05 32.56
C GLN A 38 -1.57 4.83 32.02
N LYS A 39 -1.82 3.64 32.59
CA LYS A 39 -1.24 2.35 32.19
C LYS A 39 -2.00 1.59 31.08
N ILE A 40 -3.08 2.14 30.53
CA ILE A 40 -3.81 1.56 29.39
C ILE A 40 -3.54 2.47 28.19
N HIS A 41 -2.47 2.18 27.47
CA HIS A 41 -2.17 2.88 26.23
C HIS A 41 -3.02 2.30 25.11
N VAL A 42 -4.16 2.92 24.81
CA VAL A 42 -4.91 2.62 23.59
C VAL A 42 -4.51 3.64 22.52
N SER A 43 -3.61 3.24 21.63
CA SER A 43 -3.26 4.04 20.47
C SER A 43 -4.49 4.29 19.60
N ASN A 44 -4.74 5.54 19.22
CA ASN A 44 -5.79 5.98 18.30
C ASN A 44 -7.25 5.72 18.73
N TRP A 45 -7.59 5.91 20.02
CA TRP A 45 -8.98 5.81 20.51
C TRP A 45 -10.07 6.55 19.70
N PRO A 46 -9.85 7.81 19.23
CA PRO A 46 -10.84 8.49 18.40
C PRO A 46 -11.22 7.68 17.16
N SER A 47 -10.23 7.07 16.50
CA SER A 47 -10.46 6.25 15.31
C SER A 47 -11.21 4.94 15.60
N LEU A 48 -11.11 4.39 16.81
CA LEU A 48 -11.79 3.15 17.21
C LEU A 48 -13.27 3.37 17.51
N THR A 49 -13.66 4.59 17.89
CA THR A 49 -15.02 4.91 18.36
C THR A 49 -15.83 5.76 17.39
N GLU A 50 -15.19 6.24 16.32
CA GLU A 50 -15.87 6.93 15.22
C GLU A 50 -16.56 5.91 14.30
N ALA A 51 -17.83 6.15 14.01
CA ALA A 51 -18.53 5.38 13.00
C ALA A 51 -17.83 5.60 11.65
N PRO A 52 -17.68 4.54 10.82
CA PRO A 52 -17.06 4.70 9.52
C PRO A 52 -17.83 5.72 8.69
N SER A 53 -17.12 6.61 8.00
CA SER A 53 -17.75 7.55 7.09
C SER A 53 -18.31 6.81 5.87
N SER A 54 -19.60 6.94 5.59
CA SER A 54 -20.20 6.44 4.35
C SER A 54 -19.90 7.39 3.20
N LYS A 55 -19.64 6.84 2.01
CA LYS A 55 -19.63 7.56 0.74
C LYS A 55 -20.67 6.96 -0.20
N THR A 56 -21.32 7.79 -1.00
CA THR A 56 -22.19 7.35 -2.09
C THR A 56 -21.36 6.77 -3.23
N ALA A 57 -21.95 5.90 -4.05
CA ALA A 57 -21.28 5.38 -5.25
C ALA A 57 -20.83 6.51 -6.21
N LEU A 58 -21.55 7.63 -6.26
CA LEU A 58 -21.20 8.79 -7.08
C LEU A 58 -19.95 9.51 -6.54
N GLU A 59 -19.77 9.60 -5.23
CA GLU A 59 -18.56 10.18 -4.62
C GLU A 59 -17.34 9.31 -4.91
N LEU A 60 -17.46 7.98 -4.78
CA LEU A 60 -16.39 7.04 -5.12
C LEU A 60 -16.00 7.15 -6.60
N LEU A 61 -16.98 7.18 -7.50
CA LEU A 61 -16.73 7.36 -8.94
C LEU A 61 -16.03 8.69 -9.24
N ARG A 62 -16.43 9.78 -8.57
CA ARG A 62 -15.78 11.08 -8.74
C ARG A 62 -14.32 11.03 -8.29
N GLU A 63 -14.03 10.41 -7.15
CA GLU A 63 -12.66 10.23 -6.67
C GLU A 63 -11.79 9.46 -7.68
N GLU A 64 -12.34 8.41 -8.29
CA GLU A 64 -11.67 7.62 -9.33
C GLU A 64 -11.40 8.44 -10.60
N ILE A 65 -12.36 9.27 -11.05
CA ILE A 65 -12.22 10.10 -12.27
C ILE A 65 -11.12 11.16 -12.13
N HIS A 66 -10.84 11.64 -10.91
CA HIS A 66 -9.79 12.66 -10.69
C HIS A 66 -8.38 12.08 -10.76
N TRP A 67 -8.23 10.75 -10.71
CA TRP A 67 -6.95 10.10 -10.86
C TRP A 67 -6.40 10.25 -12.28
N GLN A 68 -5.16 10.73 -12.38
CA GLN A 68 -4.45 10.79 -13.66
C GLN A 68 -3.88 9.42 -14.00
N PRO A 69 -4.20 8.80 -15.16
CA PRO A 69 -3.62 7.52 -15.53
C PRO A 69 -2.09 7.56 -15.60
N ILE A 70 -1.45 6.44 -15.24
CA ILE A 70 0.00 6.28 -15.40
C ILE A 70 0.26 5.81 -16.84
N THR A 71 1.12 6.52 -17.57
CA THR A 71 1.48 6.16 -18.95
C THR A 71 2.63 5.17 -18.99
N THR A 72 2.68 4.37 -20.04
CA THR A 72 3.79 3.50 -20.43
C THR A 72 4.55 4.08 -21.62
N PHE A 73 4.09 5.19 -22.18
CA PHE A 73 4.53 5.78 -23.46
C PHE A 73 4.33 4.86 -24.67
N VAL A 74 3.49 3.83 -24.53
CA VAL A 74 3.08 2.92 -25.58
C VAL A 74 1.55 3.03 -25.72
N PRO A 75 1.03 3.72 -26.75
CA PRO A 75 -0.39 4.05 -26.85
C PRO A 75 -1.35 2.86 -26.71
N GLU A 76 -1.00 1.71 -27.30
CA GLU A 76 -1.80 0.49 -27.25
C GLU A 76 -1.85 -0.07 -25.83
N LEU A 77 -0.73 -0.02 -25.11
CA LEU A 77 -0.64 -0.48 -23.73
C LEU A 77 -1.32 0.51 -22.77
N ASP A 78 -1.22 1.81 -23.03
CA ASP A 78 -1.93 2.84 -22.25
C ASP A 78 -3.44 2.68 -22.39
N SER A 79 -3.93 2.41 -23.60
CA SER A 79 -5.36 2.14 -23.81
C SER A 79 -5.84 0.91 -23.02
N LEU A 80 -4.96 -0.08 -22.81
CA LEU A 80 -5.26 -1.28 -22.03
C LEU A 80 -5.17 -1.03 -20.52
N LEU A 81 -4.15 -0.31 -20.05
CA LEU A 81 -3.83 -0.19 -18.63
C LEU A 81 -4.46 1.01 -17.92
N LYS A 82 -4.97 2.01 -18.66
CA LYS A 82 -5.48 3.28 -18.09
C LYS A 82 -6.51 3.14 -16.96
N HIS A 83 -7.25 2.04 -16.92
CA HIS A 83 -8.24 1.74 -15.86
C HIS A 83 -7.80 0.60 -14.95
N GLU A 84 -6.81 -0.19 -15.37
CA GLU A 84 -6.27 -1.30 -14.58
C GLU A 84 -5.27 -0.82 -13.54
N ILE A 85 -4.64 0.34 -13.72
CA ILE A 85 -3.70 0.91 -12.74
C ILE A 85 -4.34 2.15 -12.11
N SER A 86 -5.05 1.90 -11.01
CA SER A 86 -5.85 2.89 -10.30
C SER A 86 -5.56 2.84 -8.79
N PRO A 87 -5.79 3.94 -8.05
CA PRO A 87 -5.49 3.97 -6.63
C PRO A 87 -6.39 3.02 -5.86
N ASN A 88 -5.85 2.42 -4.80
CA ASN A 88 -6.52 1.39 -3.99
C ASN A 88 -6.75 0.04 -4.70
N MET A 89 -6.17 -0.16 -5.90
CA MET A 89 -6.25 -1.41 -6.66
C MET A 89 -4.88 -2.10 -6.69
N ILE A 90 -4.87 -3.42 -6.53
CA ILE A 90 -3.67 -4.23 -6.77
C ILE A 90 -3.82 -4.89 -8.13
N THR A 91 -2.86 -4.65 -9.01
CA THR A 91 -2.90 -5.12 -10.41
C THR A 91 -1.76 -6.09 -10.66
N GLU A 92 -2.10 -7.33 -11.02
CA GLU A 92 -1.13 -8.39 -11.26
C GLU A 92 -0.81 -8.55 -12.76
N LEU A 93 0.45 -8.31 -13.12
CA LEU A 93 0.98 -8.65 -14.44
C LEU A 93 1.59 -10.06 -14.41
N SER A 94 0.88 -11.04 -14.96
CA SER A 94 1.31 -12.43 -15.02
C SER A 94 1.74 -12.86 -16.44
N GLY A 95 2.60 -13.89 -16.53
CA GLY A 95 3.05 -14.44 -17.82
C GLY A 95 4.39 -15.16 -17.73
N PHE A 96 4.77 -15.86 -18.82
CA PHE A 96 6.02 -16.63 -18.89
C PHE A 96 7.29 -15.77 -18.70
N PRO A 97 8.43 -16.34 -18.27
CA PRO A 97 9.70 -15.63 -18.26
C PRO A 97 10.01 -15.02 -19.64
N GLY A 98 10.57 -13.79 -19.66
CA GLY A 98 10.94 -13.11 -20.90
C GLY A 98 9.81 -12.39 -21.63
N THR A 99 8.55 -12.46 -21.18
CA THR A 99 7.41 -11.77 -21.84
C THR A 99 7.37 -10.24 -21.65
N GLY A 100 8.38 -9.65 -21.01
CA GLY A 100 8.47 -8.19 -20.85
C GLY A 100 7.82 -7.58 -19.61
N LYS A 101 7.37 -8.37 -18.63
CA LYS A 101 6.76 -7.86 -17.37
C LYS A 101 7.61 -6.76 -16.69
N THR A 102 8.89 -7.05 -16.45
CA THR A 102 9.84 -6.09 -15.88
C THR A 102 10.00 -4.83 -16.75
N GLN A 103 9.90 -4.95 -18.08
CA GLN A 103 9.94 -3.79 -18.98
C GLN A 103 8.71 -2.91 -18.78
N ILE A 104 7.51 -3.50 -18.70
CA ILE A 104 6.28 -2.77 -18.41
C ILE A 104 6.41 -2.04 -17.07
N CYS A 105 6.92 -2.71 -16.03
CA CYS A 105 7.18 -2.09 -14.73
C CYS A 105 8.11 -0.87 -14.85
N PHE A 106 9.21 -0.96 -15.61
CA PHE A 106 10.12 0.18 -15.81
C PHE A 106 9.48 1.33 -16.58
N HIS A 107 8.69 1.04 -17.62
CA HIS A 107 7.95 2.06 -18.35
C HIS A 107 6.95 2.79 -17.43
N LEU A 108 6.20 2.05 -16.61
CA LEU A 108 5.29 2.62 -15.63
C LEU A 108 6.02 3.49 -14.59
N SER A 109 7.16 3.03 -14.05
CA SER A 109 7.96 3.82 -13.09
C SER A 109 8.39 5.18 -13.65
N VAL A 110 8.76 5.22 -14.94
CA VAL A 110 9.15 6.47 -15.62
C VAL A 110 7.92 7.32 -15.97
N GLY A 111 6.79 6.69 -16.27
CA GLY A 111 5.57 7.36 -16.70
C GLY A 111 4.69 7.93 -15.58
N VAL A 112 5.11 7.82 -14.33
CA VAL A 112 4.44 8.52 -13.22
C VAL A 112 4.65 10.03 -13.36
N ASN A 113 3.60 10.72 -13.80
CA ASN A 113 3.57 12.19 -13.82
C ASN A 113 3.30 12.76 -12.42
N GLU A 114 4.00 13.83 -12.05
CA GLU A 114 3.78 14.59 -10.78
C GLU A 114 3.63 13.69 -9.53
N GLY A 115 4.50 12.69 -9.40
CA GLY A 115 4.53 11.79 -8.25
C GLY A 115 5.75 10.89 -8.26
N GLU A 116 5.80 10.01 -7.28
CA GLU A 116 6.92 9.12 -6.98
C GLU A 116 6.52 7.66 -7.20
N THR A 117 7.52 6.84 -7.56
CA THR A 117 7.40 5.39 -7.65
C THR A 117 8.24 4.75 -6.56
N PHE A 118 7.68 3.76 -5.86
CA PHE A 118 8.44 2.87 -5.00
C PHE A 118 8.54 1.49 -5.64
N PHE A 119 9.75 0.99 -5.84
CA PHE A 119 10.02 -0.25 -6.55
C PHE A 119 10.69 -1.26 -5.62
N ILE A 120 10.06 -2.41 -5.43
CA ILE A 120 10.62 -3.55 -4.69
C ILE A 120 11.07 -4.60 -5.71
N SER A 121 12.38 -4.74 -5.85
CA SER A 121 13.03 -5.73 -6.71
C SER A 121 13.35 -6.99 -5.91
N THR A 122 12.84 -8.14 -6.33
CA THR A 122 12.96 -9.37 -5.52
C THR A 122 13.95 -10.40 -6.06
N ASN A 123 14.43 -10.21 -7.29
CA ASN A 123 15.29 -11.17 -8.00
C ASN A 123 16.58 -10.50 -8.51
N LYS A 124 16.93 -9.33 -7.96
CA LYS A 124 18.11 -8.52 -8.36
C LYS A 124 18.15 -8.21 -9.86
N ASN A 125 16.99 -8.09 -10.51
CA ASN A 125 16.87 -7.76 -11.94
C ASN A 125 16.76 -6.25 -12.21
N PHE A 126 16.83 -5.41 -11.17
CA PHE A 126 16.67 -3.97 -11.33
C PHE A 126 17.84 -3.38 -12.11
N ALA A 127 17.57 -3.01 -13.36
CA ALA A 127 18.55 -2.53 -14.31
C ALA A 127 18.45 -1.00 -14.44
N SER A 128 19.20 -0.26 -13.61
CA SER A 128 19.19 1.21 -13.62
C SER A 128 19.57 1.80 -14.99
N HIS A 129 20.50 1.18 -15.71
CA HIS A 129 20.84 1.58 -17.09
C HIS A 129 19.63 1.50 -18.02
N ARG A 130 18.75 0.50 -17.85
CA ARG A 130 17.57 0.32 -18.67
C ARG A 130 16.49 1.35 -18.35
N LEU A 131 16.27 1.67 -17.08
CA LEU A 131 15.41 2.80 -16.69
C LEU A 131 15.90 4.11 -17.33
N ARG A 132 17.22 4.35 -17.29
CA ARG A 132 17.84 5.53 -17.91
C ARG A 132 17.54 5.59 -19.40
N GLU A 133 17.71 4.50 -20.14
CA GLU A 133 17.40 4.44 -21.57
C GLU A 133 15.93 4.75 -21.88
N ILE A 134 15.00 4.23 -21.06
CA ILE A 134 13.57 4.50 -21.21
C ILE A 134 13.30 5.98 -20.93
N ALA A 135 13.80 6.52 -19.82
CA ALA A 135 13.63 7.92 -19.45
C ALA A 135 14.17 8.87 -20.52
N GLN A 136 15.36 8.60 -21.07
CA GLN A 136 15.95 9.40 -22.17
C GLN A 136 15.08 9.48 -23.42
N LYS A 137 14.27 8.45 -23.69
CA LYS A 137 13.41 8.39 -24.87
C LYS A 137 12.02 8.95 -24.62
N CYS A 138 11.52 8.85 -23.39
CA CYS A 138 10.12 9.07 -23.07
C CYS A 138 9.85 10.42 -22.40
N VAL A 139 10.83 11.01 -21.70
CA VAL A 139 10.64 12.26 -20.95
C VAL A 139 11.71 13.30 -21.32
N SER A 140 11.37 14.58 -21.13
CA SER A 140 12.28 15.70 -21.40
C SER A 140 13.38 15.85 -20.34
N ASP A 141 13.06 15.59 -19.07
CA ASP A 141 13.99 15.66 -17.94
C ASP A 141 14.18 14.26 -17.31
N MET A 142 15.21 13.57 -17.79
CA MET A 142 15.60 12.25 -17.34
C MET A 142 15.99 12.23 -15.86
N GLU A 143 16.75 13.22 -15.39
CA GLU A 143 17.27 13.22 -14.02
C GLU A 143 16.13 13.40 -13.01
N SER A 144 15.21 14.32 -13.29
CA SER A 144 14.01 14.52 -12.48
C SER A 144 13.11 13.28 -12.44
N ALA A 145 12.95 12.57 -13.57
CA ALA A 145 12.17 11.34 -13.61
C ALA A 145 12.83 10.23 -12.77
N LEU A 146 14.14 10.00 -12.93
CA LEU A 146 14.85 8.96 -12.18
C LEU A 146 14.94 9.26 -10.69
N LYS A 147 15.06 10.54 -10.30
CA LYS A 147 15.11 10.97 -8.88
C LYS A 147 13.83 10.62 -8.10
N ARG A 148 12.70 10.50 -8.79
CA ARG A 148 11.38 10.17 -8.20
C ARG A 148 11.12 8.67 -8.07
N ILE A 149 12.10 7.82 -8.41
CA ILE A 149 11.97 6.36 -8.35
C ILE A 149 12.84 5.84 -7.21
N TYR A 150 12.21 5.42 -6.12
CA TYR A 150 12.84 4.77 -4.98
C TYR A 150 12.91 3.28 -5.21
N CYS A 151 14.05 2.65 -4.96
CA CYS A 151 14.23 1.21 -5.18
C CYS A 151 14.75 0.52 -3.91
N VAL A 152 14.16 -0.62 -3.58
CA VAL A 152 14.59 -1.52 -2.50
C VAL A 152 14.74 -2.93 -3.04
N GLU A 153 15.77 -3.64 -2.60
CA GLU A 153 15.92 -5.07 -2.88
C GLU A 153 15.35 -5.91 -1.75
N ALA A 154 14.59 -6.95 -2.10
CA ALA A 154 13.96 -7.86 -1.14
C ALA A 154 13.93 -9.30 -1.70
N THR A 155 14.98 -10.06 -1.42
CA THR A 155 15.28 -11.32 -2.10
C THR A 155 14.69 -12.55 -1.42
N ASP A 156 14.30 -12.43 -0.15
CA ASP A 156 13.61 -13.48 0.60
C ASP A 156 12.27 -13.00 1.19
N PRO A 157 11.39 -13.91 1.64
CA PRO A 157 10.06 -13.55 2.16
C PRO A 157 10.09 -12.61 3.37
N VAL A 158 11.13 -12.69 4.21
CA VAL A 158 11.28 -11.85 5.39
C VAL A 158 11.67 -10.44 4.96
N GLU A 159 12.63 -10.29 4.04
CA GLU A 159 12.99 -9.00 3.45
C GLU A 159 11.82 -8.34 2.74
N LEU A 160 11.01 -9.11 2.00
CA LEU A 160 9.82 -8.60 1.32
C LEU A 160 8.77 -8.10 2.31
N LEU A 161 8.47 -8.87 3.36
CA LEU A 161 7.54 -8.45 4.41
C LEU A 161 8.07 -7.23 5.17
N ALA A 162 9.38 -7.19 5.46
CA ALA A 162 10.02 -6.06 6.11
C ALA A 162 9.96 -4.79 5.25
N SER A 163 10.13 -4.92 3.93
CA SER A 163 10.01 -3.81 2.99
C SER A 163 8.59 -3.25 2.96
N VAL A 164 7.57 -4.10 3.00
CA VAL A 164 6.16 -3.67 3.08
C VAL A 164 5.87 -2.99 4.41
N LYS A 165 6.39 -3.50 5.53
CA LYS A 165 6.25 -2.84 6.85
C LYS A 165 6.99 -1.52 6.92
N PHE A 166 8.16 -1.42 6.29
CA PHE A 166 8.94 -0.19 6.21
C PHE A 166 8.16 0.94 5.52
N LEU A 167 7.32 0.60 4.52
CA LEU A 167 6.46 1.60 3.88
C LEU A 167 5.53 2.31 4.88
N GLU A 168 5.09 1.65 5.96
CA GLU A 168 4.22 2.26 6.98
C GLU A 168 4.87 3.49 7.65
N SER A 169 6.17 3.44 7.90
CA SER A 169 6.93 4.54 8.50
C SER A 169 7.52 5.51 7.47
N TRP A 170 7.73 5.07 6.24
CA TRP A 170 8.35 5.87 5.17
C TRP A 170 7.35 6.75 4.41
N LEU A 171 6.15 6.23 4.10
CA LEU A 171 5.09 6.95 3.37
C LEU A 171 4.60 8.26 4.02
N PRO A 172 4.54 8.42 5.36
CA PRO A 172 4.22 9.71 5.97
C PRO A 172 5.13 10.87 5.54
N SER A 173 6.39 10.56 5.21
CA SER A 173 7.36 11.56 4.73
C SER A 173 7.39 11.68 3.19
N HIS A 174 6.65 10.81 2.49
CA HIS A 174 6.62 10.68 1.03
C HIS A 174 5.16 10.51 0.57
N ASN A 175 4.34 11.54 0.81
CA ASN A 175 2.91 11.53 0.51
C ASN A 175 2.59 11.71 -1.00
N HIS A 176 3.61 11.70 -1.86
CA HIS A 176 3.49 11.86 -3.31
C HIS A 176 3.71 10.55 -4.07
N VAL A 177 3.84 9.42 -3.37
CA VAL A 177 3.90 8.10 -4.00
C VAL A 177 2.59 7.81 -4.69
N ARG A 178 2.67 7.50 -5.99
CA ARG A 178 1.52 7.19 -6.84
C ARG A 178 1.52 5.75 -7.31
N LEU A 179 2.68 5.09 -7.29
CA LEU A 179 2.86 3.74 -7.79
C LEU A 179 3.80 2.95 -6.87
N LEU A 180 3.37 1.76 -6.46
CA LEU A 180 4.19 0.76 -5.78
C LEU A 180 4.30 -0.48 -6.67
N ILE A 181 5.52 -0.81 -7.09
CA ILE A 181 5.79 -2.01 -7.88
C ILE A 181 6.50 -3.06 -7.03
N ILE A 182 6.07 -4.32 -7.15
CA ILE A 182 6.79 -5.48 -6.62
C ILE A 182 7.10 -6.42 -7.79
N ASP A 183 8.33 -6.41 -8.30
CA ASP A 183 8.82 -7.34 -9.32
C ASP A 183 9.79 -8.33 -8.67
N SER A 184 9.36 -9.50 -8.20
CA SER A 184 8.03 -10.12 -8.31
C SER A 184 7.57 -10.68 -6.96
N ILE A 185 6.26 -10.68 -6.70
CA ILE A 185 5.72 -11.30 -5.48
C ILE A 185 6.05 -12.79 -5.39
N SER A 186 6.10 -13.50 -6.53
CA SER A 186 6.23 -14.96 -6.54
C SER A 186 7.65 -15.43 -6.22
N TRP A 187 8.70 -14.68 -6.56
CA TRP A 187 10.07 -15.17 -6.48
C TRP A 187 10.51 -15.52 -5.06
N PRO A 188 10.39 -14.62 -4.05
CA PRO A 188 10.75 -14.95 -2.67
C PRO A 188 9.90 -16.09 -2.11
N LEU A 189 8.62 -16.13 -2.48
CA LEU A 189 7.64 -17.05 -1.92
C LEU A 189 7.75 -18.48 -2.46
N LYS A 190 8.35 -18.69 -3.64
CA LYS A 190 8.55 -20.02 -4.23
C LYS A 190 9.28 -20.99 -3.31
N GLN A 191 10.18 -20.49 -2.47
CA GLN A 191 11.01 -21.29 -1.58
C GLN A 191 10.26 -21.82 -0.33
N LYS A 192 9.06 -21.28 -0.05
CA LYS A 192 8.27 -21.64 1.14
C LYS A 192 7.35 -22.84 0.91
N PRO A 193 6.92 -23.58 1.95
CA PRO A 193 5.84 -24.56 1.83
C PRO A 193 4.50 -23.91 1.43
N HIS A 194 3.61 -24.65 0.76
CA HIS A 194 2.33 -24.13 0.28
C HIS A 194 1.45 -23.49 1.39
N THR A 195 1.45 -24.07 2.59
CA THR A 195 0.70 -23.57 3.74
C THR A 195 1.22 -22.21 4.23
N GLU A 196 2.53 -22.03 4.30
CA GLU A 196 3.16 -20.75 4.68
C GLU A 196 2.98 -19.68 3.59
N ARG A 197 3.01 -20.06 2.31
CA ARG A 197 2.84 -19.13 1.19
C ARG A 197 1.52 -18.38 1.27
N ALA A 198 0.41 -19.09 1.51
CA ALA A 198 -0.92 -18.47 1.54
C ALA A 198 -1.04 -17.41 2.66
N SER A 199 -0.52 -17.74 3.85
CA SER A 199 -0.53 -16.81 5.00
C SER A 199 0.34 -15.57 4.75
N LEU A 200 1.52 -15.75 4.16
CA LEU A 200 2.42 -14.64 3.81
C LEU A 200 1.82 -13.73 2.73
N ILE A 201 1.27 -14.30 1.65
CA ILE A 201 0.59 -13.53 0.60
C ILE A 201 -0.56 -12.74 1.19
N HIS A 202 -1.38 -13.39 2.02
CA HIS A 202 -2.49 -12.71 2.68
C HIS A 202 -2.01 -11.53 3.51
N THR A 203 -1.00 -11.73 4.36
CA THR A 203 -0.43 -10.67 5.20
C THR A 203 0.10 -9.50 4.37
N ILE A 204 0.87 -9.80 3.30
CA ILE A 204 1.44 -8.78 2.42
C ILE A 204 0.30 -8.00 1.73
N PHE A 205 -0.66 -8.68 1.12
CA PHE A 205 -1.76 -8.03 0.40
C PHE A 205 -2.66 -7.22 1.32
N GLN A 206 -2.92 -7.67 2.55
CA GLN A 206 -3.67 -6.88 3.52
C GLN A 206 -2.93 -5.58 3.86
N ASN A 207 -1.64 -5.65 4.16
CA ASN A 207 -0.83 -4.47 4.46
C ASN A 207 -0.80 -3.50 3.26
N LEU A 208 -0.59 -4.01 2.05
CA LEU A 208 -0.60 -3.21 0.83
C LEU A 208 -1.95 -2.54 0.60
N ARG A 209 -3.08 -3.24 0.81
CA ARG A 209 -4.43 -2.65 0.67
C ARG A 209 -4.68 -1.54 1.69
N ILE A 210 -4.25 -1.73 2.94
CA ILE A 210 -4.37 -0.70 3.99
C ILE A 210 -3.56 0.53 3.60
N LEU A 211 -2.31 0.34 3.16
CA LEU A 211 -1.44 1.42 2.72
C LEU A 211 -1.98 2.15 1.49
N ALA A 212 -2.39 1.41 0.45
CA ALA A 212 -2.97 1.98 -0.76
C ALA A 212 -4.25 2.76 -0.46
N SER A 213 -5.11 2.24 0.43
CA SER A 213 -6.33 2.94 0.90
C SER A 213 -6.02 4.26 1.60
N LYS A 214 -4.97 4.27 2.42
CA LYS A 214 -4.57 5.43 3.22
C LYS A 214 -3.84 6.51 2.40
N TYR A 215 -2.94 6.10 1.51
CA TYR A 215 -2.05 7.01 0.78
C TYR A 215 -2.45 7.21 -0.69
N LYS A 216 -3.48 6.52 -1.18
CA LYS A 216 -4.07 6.69 -2.52
C LYS A 216 -3.08 6.46 -3.67
N PHE A 217 -2.27 5.40 -3.58
CA PHE A 217 -1.43 4.91 -4.67
C PHE A 217 -1.99 3.63 -5.30
N ALA A 218 -1.46 3.29 -6.48
CA ALA A 218 -1.67 2.02 -7.19
C ALA A 218 -0.55 1.02 -6.87
#